data_AF-D2VRM3-F1
#
_entry.id   AF-D2VRM3-F1
#
_cell.length_a   1.000
_cell.length_b   1.000
_cell.length_c   1.000
_cell.angle_alpha   90.00
_cell.angle_beta   90.00
_cell.angle_gamma   90.00
#
_symmetry.space_group_name_H-M   'P 1'
#
loop_
_entity.id
_entity.type
_entity.pdbx_description
1 polymer ?
#
loop_
_entity_poly.entity_id
_entity_poly.type
_entity_poly.pdbx_seq_one_letter_code
_entity_poly.pdbx_strand_id
1 'polypeptide(L)'
;MFKSFSITKCQTLRPNTFNALKNGYRAFSCGKSAKVHHEKMCEFEKDTIGCSQNKQYLLDLMKNDTLDVPKIVDEFDGLLEKDRILNVYVYGSRLYGKPCTDVYKVNGGSDYDLLMIYDFEEEPEHLLFITNQKDNYCTETFDSLLPRYLKGRGLLSNNNPNCNIIDDTSVEQISQSIIKKKNLKTGDVTYAFSKIPKYELDISIYSKQQFLNQLKKNKFNELLALLLEQSEEYQRFIIQQSFKLSEEFPEMKNRIDPKSIIDSFNPFSSMVWKFCKGLYEHEWGWDPPEVDIFKAKKRVIHTLRICHYAKQIANHGKIVDWHVCDMYFNDIFQREEKYSDWEEISKVYDPIRNSLVNDLENFKGNLE
;
A
#
# COMPACT_ATOMS: atom_id res chain seq x y z
N MET A 1 22.80 -20.08 -60.44
CA MET A 1 21.57 -19.26 -60.34
C MET A 1 21.12 -19.28 -58.88
N PHE A 2 21.71 -18.43 -58.03
CA PHE A 2 21.31 -18.26 -56.63
C PHE A 2 20.89 -16.81 -56.46
N LYS A 3 19.61 -16.58 -56.12
CA LYS A 3 19.12 -15.24 -55.78
C LYS A 3 19.40 -14.98 -54.31
N SER A 4 20.11 -13.90 -54.08
CA SER A 4 20.32 -13.23 -52.81
C SER A 4 18.99 -12.69 -52.26
N PHE A 5 18.82 -12.76 -50.93
CA PHE A 5 17.91 -11.88 -50.22
C PHE A 5 18.70 -11.09 -49.19
N SER A 6 18.64 -9.77 -49.33
CA SER A 6 19.19 -8.79 -48.39
C SER A 6 18.27 -8.66 -47.19
N ILE A 7 18.82 -8.84 -45.98
CA ILE A 7 18.15 -8.45 -44.74
C ILE A 7 18.55 -7.02 -44.45
N THR A 8 17.64 -6.09 -44.68
CA THR A 8 17.78 -4.68 -44.31
C THR A 8 17.58 -4.54 -42.80
N LYS A 9 18.54 -3.90 -42.13
CA LYS A 9 18.55 -3.54 -40.71
C LYS A 9 17.25 -2.83 -40.31
N CYS A 10 16.48 -3.43 -39.40
CA CYS A 10 15.45 -2.71 -38.65
C CYS A 10 16.10 -2.15 -37.38
N GLN A 11 16.11 -0.83 -37.27
CA GLN A 11 16.66 -0.09 -36.14
C GLN A 11 15.94 -0.46 -34.85
N THR A 12 16.70 -0.90 -33.85
CA THR A 12 16.24 -1.14 -32.49
C THR A 12 15.80 0.17 -31.84
N LEU A 13 14.50 0.28 -31.54
CA LEU A 13 13.92 1.28 -30.65
C LEU A 13 14.35 0.99 -29.20
N ARG A 14 14.62 2.06 -28.45
CA ARG A 14 15.22 2.08 -27.11
C ARG A 14 14.27 1.51 -26.03
N PRO A 15 14.74 0.75 -25.04
CA PRO A 15 13.93 0.27 -23.93
C PRO A 15 13.96 1.26 -22.74
N ASN A 16 13.23 2.37 -22.82
CA ASN A 16 13.10 3.33 -21.71
C ASN A 16 11.63 3.50 -21.31
N THR A 17 11.10 2.51 -20.57
CA THR A 17 9.86 2.66 -19.77
C THR A 17 9.58 1.46 -18.85
N PHE A 18 10.29 0.34 -19.02
CA PHE A 18 10.05 -0.89 -18.26
C PHE A 18 10.79 -0.97 -16.89
N ASN A 19 11.67 -0.02 -16.56
CA ASN A 19 12.51 -0.10 -15.34
C ASN A 19 11.88 0.55 -14.09
N ALA A 20 10.89 1.45 -14.22
CA ALA A 20 10.30 2.12 -13.05
C ALA A 20 9.44 1.17 -12.18
N LEU A 21 8.80 0.15 -12.77
CA LEU A 21 7.98 -0.81 -12.03
C LEU A 21 8.78 -1.93 -11.35
N LYS A 22 10.05 -2.14 -11.73
CA LYS A 22 10.90 -3.18 -11.13
C LYS A 22 11.62 -2.72 -9.87
N ASN A 23 11.77 -1.41 -9.66
CA ASN A 23 12.49 -0.84 -8.53
C ASN A 23 11.60 -0.54 -7.30
N GLY A 24 10.27 -0.44 -7.46
CA GLY A 24 9.34 -0.23 -6.34
C GLY A 24 9.01 -1.47 -5.49
N TYR A 25 9.43 -2.68 -5.93
CA TYR A 25 9.12 -3.96 -5.27
C TYR A 25 10.34 -4.87 -5.12
N ARG A 26 11.55 -4.32 -5.07
CA ARG A 26 12.68 -5.09 -4.52
C ARG A 26 12.52 -5.18 -3.00
N ALA A 27 11.85 -6.25 -2.56
CA ALA A 27 12.09 -6.82 -1.25
C ALA A 27 13.58 -7.14 -1.16
N PHE A 28 14.35 -6.29 -0.50
CA PHE A 28 15.70 -6.61 -0.08
C PHE A 28 15.67 -7.03 1.38
N SER A 29 15.94 -8.31 1.57
CA SER A 29 16.35 -8.93 2.81
C SER A 29 17.59 -8.21 3.37
N CYS A 30 17.42 -7.43 4.43
CA CYS A 30 18.54 -7.02 5.27
C CYS A 30 18.85 -8.14 6.26
N GLY A 31 19.61 -9.13 5.81
CA GLY A 31 20.25 -10.11 6.68
C GLY A 31 21.40 -9.44 7.43
N LYS A 32 21.21 -9.20 8.74
CA LYS A 32 22.22 -9.26 9.84
C LYS A 32 21.78 -8.61 11.16
N SER A 33 20.59 -7.99 11.26
CA SER A 33 20.14 -7.35 12.51
C SER A 33 19.28 -8.24 13.44
N ALA A 34 18.82 -9.41 12.99
CA ALA A 34 17.89 -10.26 13.76
C ALA A 34 18.48 -10.78 15.08
N LYS A 35 19.80 -10.96 15.17
CA LYS A 35 20.45 -11.51 16.37
C LYS A 35 20.49 -10.51 17.54
N VAL A 36 20.59 -9.20 17.26
CA VAL A 36 20.66 -8.14 18.29
C VAL A 36 19.25 -7.71 18.76
N HIS A 37 18.24 -7.87 17.91
CA HIS A 37 16.84 -7.58 18.30
C HIS A 37 16.22 -8.67 19.17
N HIS A 38 16.59 -9.95 19.00
CA HIS A 38 16.00 -11.02 19.78
C HIS A 38 16.50 -11.04 21.23
N GLU A 39 17.79 -10.75 21.47
CA GLU A 39 18.35 -10.67 22.83
C GLU A 39 17.85 -9.43 23.59
N LYS A 40 17.63 -8.30 22.91
CA LYS A 40 17.03 -7.10 23.53
C LYS A 40 15.53 -7.21 23.80
N MET A 41 14.77 -7.99 23.02
CA MET A 41 13.35 -8.26 23.33
C MET A 41 13.18 -9.17 24.55
N CYS A 42 14.03 -10.19 24.70
CA CYS A 42 13.95 -11.11 25.84
C CYS A 42 14.36 -10.46 27.18
N GLU A 43 15.20 -9.43 27.17
CA GLU A 43 15.47 -8.62 28.38
C GLU A 43 14.37 -7.60 28.68
N PHE A 44 13.65 -7.10 27.67
CA PHE A 44 12.52 -6.19 27.86
C PHE A 44 11.28 -6.89 28.44
N GLU A 45 11.11 -8.19 28.19
CA GLU A 45 9.94 -8.96 28.64
C GLU A 45 9.94 -9.24 30.16
N LYS A 46 11.07 -9.12 30.86
CA LYS A 46 11.11 -9.39 32.30
C LYS A 46 10.57 -8.27 33.20
N ASP A 47 10.33 -7.07 32.64
CA ASP A 47 9.74 -5.91 33.35
C ASP A 47 8.26 -5.63 32.99
N THR A 48 7.58 -6.56 32.30
CA THR A 48 6.31 -6.28 31.58
C THR A 48 5.00 -6.41 32.37
N ILE A 49 5.00 -6.45 33.71
CA ILE A 49 3.73 -6.37 34.45
C ILE A 49 3.11 -4.96 34.30
N GLY A 50 3.92 -3.91 34.13
CA GLY A 50 3.45 -2.55 33.84
C GLY A 50 3.15 -2.24 32.37
N CYS A 51 3.64 -3.06 31.43
CA CYS A 51 3.50 -2.80 29.99
C CYS A 51 2.15 -3.27 29.42
N SER A 52 1.59 -4.36 29.97
CA SER A 52 0.28 -4.89 29.56
C SER A 52 -0.87 -3.93 29.88
N GLN A 53 -0.85 -3.27 31.05
CA GLN A 53 -1.85 -2.28 31.44
C GLN A 53 -1.79 -1.01 30.58
N ASN A 54 -0.59 -0.54 30.23
CA ASN A 54 -0.43 0.60 29.32
C ASN A 54 -0.87 0.28 27.90
N LYS A 55 -0.60 -0.94 27.39
CA LYS A 55 -1.07 -1.38 26.08
C LYS A 55 -2.60 -1.47 26.04
N GLN A 56 -3.22 -2.04 27.07
CA GLN A 56 -4.68 -2.14 27.16
C GLN A 56 -5.34 -0.76 27.30
N TYR A 57 -4.77 0.13 28.11
CA TYR A 57 -5.24 1.51 28.27
C TYR A 57 -5.12 2.32 26.96
N LEU A 58 -4.03 2.16 26.21
CA LEU A 58 -3.88 2.76 24.88
C LEU A 58 -4.91 2.19 23.89
N LEU A 59 -5.10 0.88 23.87
CA LEU A 59 -6.14 0.23 23.05
C LEU A 59 -7.55 0.75 23.41
N ASP A 60 -7.84 0.95 24.70
CA ASP A 60 -9.13 1.46 25.18
C ASP A 60 -9.32 2.96 24.87
N LEU A 61 -8.26 3.77 24.89
CA LEU A 61 -8.27 5.16 24.41
C LEU A 61 -8.51 5.26 22.89
N MET A 62 -8.01 4.28 22.13
CA MET A 62 -8.11 4.25 20.67
C MET A 62 -9.42 3.60 20.17
N LYS A 63 -10.18 2.93 21.04
CA LYS A 63 -11.51 2.36 20.73
C LYS A 63 -12.58 3.39 20.39
N ASN A 64 -12.34 4.69 20.60
CA ASN A 64 -13.29 5.73 20.19
C ASN A 64 -12.63 6.80 19.30
N ASP A 65 -11.37 6.62 18.94
CA ASP A 65 -10.63 7.62 18.17
C ASP A 65 -10.78 7.34 16.67
N THR A 66 -11.41 8.27 15.96
CA THR A 66 -11.63 8.17 14.51
C THR A 66 -10.53 8.90 13.75
N LEU A 67 -9.90 8.25 12.79
CA LEU A 67 -8.94 8.90 11.90
C LEU A 67 -9.64 9.99 11.07
N ASP A 68 -9.13 11.22 11.14
CA ASP A 68 -9.59 12.38 10.37
C ASP A 68 -8.41 13.10 9.72
N VAL A 69 -8.68 14.10 8.87
CA VAL A 69 -7.62 14.83 8.14
C VAL A 69 -6.61 15.52 9.09
N PRO A 70 -7.02 16.25 10.15
CA PRO A 70 -6.06 16.80 11.12
C PRO A 70 -5.12 15.75 11.71
N LYS A 71 -5.64 14.58 12.10
CA LYS A 71 -4.80 13.50 12.66
C LYS A 71 -3.85 12.92 11.62
N ILE A 72 -4.26 12.78 10.36
CA ILE A 72 -3.35 12.38 9.27
C ILE A 72 -2.21 13.40 9.15
N VAL A 73 -2.52 14.69 9.15
CA VAL A 73 -1.51 15.76 9.08
C VAL A 73 -0.55 15.69 10.27
N ASP A 74 -1.07 15.47 11.48
CA ASP A 74 -0.28 15.35 12.71
C ASP A 74 0.64 14.12 12.74
N GLU A 75 0.27 13.02 12.07
CA GLU A 75 1.11 11.82 11.92
C GLU A 75 2.37 12.09 11.09
N PHE A 76 2.29 13.03 10.16
CA PHE A 76 3.43 13.46 9.33
C PHE A 76 3.99 14.82 9.76
N ASP A 77 3.69 15.25 11.00
CA ASP A 77 4.12 16.51 11.62
C ASP A 77 3.90 17.76 10.76
N GLY A 78 2.82 17.81 9.98
CA GLY A 78 2.55 18.96 9.12
C GLY A 78 3.37 18.99 7.82
N LEU A 79 3.99 17.87 7.43
CA LEU A 79 4.52 17.69 6.07
C LEU A 79 3.43 17.88 5.01
N LEU A 80 2.20 17.53 5.35
CA LEU A 80 1.00 17.78 4.56
C LEU A 80 0.23 18.98 5.13
N GLU A 81 -0.29 19.83 4.26
CA GLU A 81 -1.13 20.96 4.67
C GLU A 81 -2.60 20.54 4.55
N LYS A 82 -3.35 20.71 5.65
CA LYS A 82 -4.75 20.30 5.74
C LYS A 82 -5.60 20.84 4.58
N ASP A 83 -5.46 22.13 4.25
CA ASP A 83 -6.32 22.82 3.29
C ASP A 83 -6.06 22.40 1.82
N ARG A 84 -4.99 21.63 1.60
CA ARG A 84 -4.60 21.10 0.28
C ARG A 84 -4.99 19.64 0.10
N ILE A 85 -5.42 18.97 1.16
CA ILE A 85 -5.94 17.61 1.10
C ILE A 85 -7.37 17.68 0.55
N LEU A 86 -7.52 17.33 -0.72
CA LEU A 86 -8.80 17.42 -1.41
C LEU A 86 -9.68 16.23 -1.08
N ASN A 87 -9.22 15.01 -1.33
CA ASN A 87 -9.98 13.79 -1.05
C ASN A 87 -9.09 12.76 -0.37
N VAL A 88 -9.67 11.96 0.54
CA VAL A 88 -8.99 10.86 1.23
C VAL A 88 -9.91 9.65 1.30
N TYR A 89 -9.45 8.53 0.74
CA TYR A 89 -10.16 7.26 0.70
C TYR A 89 -9.37 6.20 1.46
N VAL A 90 -10.04 5.44 2.32
CA VAL A 90 -9.48 4.24 2.94
C VAL A 90 -9.64 3.08 1.97
N TYR A 91 -8.55 2.35 1.72
CA TYR A 91 -8.58 1.08 0.99
C TYR A 91 -7.87 -0.02 1.79
N GLY A 92 -7.59 -1.14 1.14
CA GLY A 92 -6.78 -2.19 1.74
C GLY A 92 -7.51 -3.00 2.81
N SER A 93 -6.76 -3.60 3.74
CA SER A 93 -7.34 -4.64 4.60
C SER A 93 -8.39 -4.15 5.60
N ARG A 94 -8.49 -2.82 5.81
CA ARG A 94 -9.59 -2.20 6.54
C ARG A 94 -10.89 -2.07 5.74
N LEU A 95 -10.79 -1.75 4.45
CA LEU A 95 -11.95 -1.73 3.54
C LEU A 95 -12.51 -3.14 3.34
N TYR A 96 -11.62 -4.13 3.38
CA TYR A 96 -11.94 -5.51 3.09
C TYR A 96 -11.96 -6.43 4.32
N GLY A 97 -11.79 -5.92 5.53
CA GLY A 97 -11.89 -6.74 6.73
C GLY A 97 -13.32 -7.25 6.91
N LYS A 98 -13.53 -8.29 7.72
CA LYS A 98 -14.86 -8.56 8.30
C LYS A 98 -15.47 -7.23 8.74
N PRO A 99 -16.80 -7.04 8.69
CA PRO A 99 -17.44 -5.88 9.26
C PRO A 99 -17.13 -5.84 10.77
N CYS A 100 -15.97 -5.30 11.14
CA CYS A 100 -15.86 -4.51 12.34
C CYS A 100 -16.94 -3.47 12.12
N THR A 101 -17.99 -3.52 12.92
CA THR A 101 -19.03 -2.49 13.04
C THR A 101 -18.46 -1.10 13.38
N ASP A 102 -17.13 -0.97 13.35
CA ASP A 102 -16.27 0.05 13.88
C ASP A 102 -15.01 0.18 13.00
N VAL A 103 -15.20 0.52 11.71
CA VAL A 103 -14.14 0.69 10.69
C VAL A 103 -12.96 1.55 11.15
N TYR A 104 -13.22 2.48 12.08
CA TYR A 104 -12.24 3.41 12.63
C TYR A 104 -11.68 3.01 13.99
N LYS A 105 -12.18 1.94 14.63
CA LYS A 105 -11.58 1.47 15.88
C LYS A 105 -10.24 0.83 15.58
N VAL A 106 -9.22 1.29 16.28
CA VAL A 106 -7.89 0.67 16.24
C VAL A 106 -7.95 -0.63 17.03
N ASN A 107 -8.56 -1.66 16.43
CA ASN A 107 -8.41 -3.04 16.89
C ASN A 107 -7.05 -3.56 16.42
N GLY A 108 -5.98 -2.94 16.92
CA GLY A 108 -4.58 -3.40 17.02
C GLY A 108 -3.94 -4.31 15.96
N GLY A 109 -4.42 -4.41 14.73
CA GLY A 109 -3.92 -5.44 13.78
C GLY A 109 -3.95 -5.10 12.29
N SER A 110 -4.24 -3.85 11.92
CA SER A 110 -4.11 -3.40 10.54
C SER A 110 -3.69 -1.94 10.47
N ASP A 111 -2.74 -1.69 9.59
CA ASP A 111 -2.43 -0.39 9.02
C ASP A 111 -3.62 0.23 8.29
N TYR A 112 -3.53 1.53 8.03
CA TYR A 112 -4.39 2.28 7.14
C TYR A 112 -3.69 2.46 5.79
N ASP A 113 -4.21 1.78 4.79
CA ASP A 113 -3.90 2.07 3.39
C ASP A 113 -4.80 3.23 2.93
N LEU A 114 -4.20 4.38 2.62
CA LEU A 114 -4.92 5.59 2.24
C LEU A 114 -4.57 6.02 0.81
N LEU A 115 -5.60 6.39 0.06
CA LEU A 115 -5.45 7.08 -1.21
C LEU A 115 -5.81 8.54 -0.99
N MET A 116 -4.89 9.44 -1.33
CA MET A 116 -5.05 10.87 -1.12
C MET A 116 -4.93 11.63 -2.44
N ILE A 117 -5.91 12.49 -2.72
CA ILE A 117 -5.79 13.50 -3.78
C ILE A 117 -5.41 14.82 -3.11
N TYR A 118 -4.28 15.37 -3.52
CA TYR A 118 -3.66 16.54 -2.92
C TYR A 118 -3.45 17.62 -3.97
N ASP A 119 -3.73 18.87 -3.61
CA ASP A 119 -3.53 20.03 -4.46
C ASP A 119 -2.08 20.50 -4.37
N PHE A 120 -1.23 20.13 -5.34
CA PHE A 120 0.18 20.50 -5.34
C PHE A 120 0.42 21.88 -5.97
N GLU A 121 1.36 22.63 -5.40
CA GLU A 121 1.79 23.94 -5.92
C GLU A 121 2.63 23.74 -7.17
N GLU A 122 3.39 22.65 -7.16
CA GLU A 122 4.20 22.15 -8.25
C GLU A 122 3.94 20.65 -8.34
N GLU A 123 3.40 20.19 -9.46
CA GLU A 123 3.04 18.79 -9.62
C GLU A 123 4.29 17.90 -9.59
N PRO A 124 4.32 16.85 -8.76
CA PRO A 124 5.43 15.92 -8.77
C PRO A 124 5.45 15.13 -10.08
N GLU A 125 6.65 14.85 -10.60
CA GLU A 125 6.81 14.04 -11.81
C GLU A 125 6.33 12.59 -11.60
N HIS A 126 6.43 12.10 -10.36
CA HIS A 126 6.14 10.73 -9.99
C HIS A 126 5.05 10.63 -8.93
N LEU A 127 4.45 9.44 -8.84
CA LEU A 127 3.52 9.11 -7.76
C LEU A 127 4.25 9.19 -6.43
N LEU A 128 3.65 9.85 -5.45
CA LEU A 128 4.23 9.96 -4.12
C LEU A 128 3.65 8.87 -3.21
N PHE A 129 4.52 8.25 -2.43
CA PHE A 129 4.15 7.31 -1.38
C PHE A 129 4.85 7.70 -0.09
N ILE A 130 4.08 7.85 0.98
CA ILE A 130 4.60 8.15 2.32
C ILE A 130 4.07 7.14 3.33
N THR A 131 4.89 6.79 4.30
CA THR A 131 4.57 5.86 5.39
C THR A 131 5.17 6.37 6.70
N ASN A 132 4.47 6.21 7.81
CA ASN A 132 5.03 6.47 9.15
C ASN A 132 5.42 5.19 9.89
N GLN A 133 5.31 4.03 9.24
CA GLN A 133 5.59 2.71 9.84
C GLN A 133 7.06 2.28 9.68
N LYS A 134 7.73 2.78 8.65
CA LYS A 134 9.07 2.36 8.22
C LYS A 134 9.82 3.53 7.61
N ASP A 135 11.12 3.31 7.36
CA ASP A 135 11.94 4.27 6.63
C ASP A 135 11.36 4.52 5.23
N ASN A 136 11.18 5.80 4.88
CA ASN A 136 10.70 6.23 3.58
C ASN A 136 11.87 6.33 2.60
N TYR A 137 11.87 5.47 1.59
CA TYR A 137 12.92 5.42 0.55
C TYR A 137 12.64 6.35 -0.64
N CYS A 138 11.50 7.06 -0.67
CA CYS A 138 11.14 7.92 -1.78
C CYS A 138 11.73 9.33 -1.60
N THR A 139 13.00 9.48 -1.97
CA THR A 139 13.78 10.70 -1.75
C THR A 139 13.21 11.90 -2.49
N GLU A 140 12.84 11.77 -3.76
CA GLU A 140 12.30 12.90 -4.56
C GLU A 140 11.03 13.50 -3.95
N THR A 141 10.20 12.65 -3.33
CA THR A 141 8.99 13.07 -2.61
C THR A 141 9.34 13.95 -1.42
N PHE A 142 10.21 13.46 -0.55
CA PHE A 142 10.62 14.21 0.63
C PHE A 142 11.45 15.42 0.23
N ASP A 143 12.35 15.31 -0.74
CA ASP A 143 13.20 16.41 -1.20
C ASP A 143 12.39 17.57 -1.78
N SER A 144 11.23 17.31 -2.40
CA SER A 144 10.33 18.36 -2.88
C SER A 144 9.46 19.00 -1.77
N LEU A 145 8.99 18.21 -0.80
CA LEU A 145 8.11 18.69 0.27
C LEU A 145 8.87 19.27 1.48
N LEU A 146 10.05 18.75 1.77
CA LEU A 146 10.83 19.06 2.96
C LEU A 146 11.29 20.52 3.03
N PRO A 147 11.76 21.18 1.95
CA PRO A 147 12.09 22.60 2.02
C PRO A 147 10.88 23.47 2.39
N ARG A 148 9.68 23.13 1.91
CA ARG A 148 8.44 23.83 2.27
C ARG A 148 8.09 23.60 3.72
N TYR A 149 8.12 22.35 4.17
CA TYR A 149 7.93 21.97 5.56
C TYR A 149 8.86 22.77 6.50
N LEU A 150 10.15 22.80 6.18
CA LEU A 150 11.14 23.53 6.96
C LEU A 150 10.93 25.05 6.92
N LYS A 151 10.50 25.60 5.80
CA LYS A 151 10.20 27.03 5.65
C LYS A 151 8.97 27.43 6.48
N GLY A 152 7.88 26.65 6.42
CA GLY A 152 6.64 26.91 7.15
C GLY A 152 6.82 26.86 8.68
N ARG A 153 7.77 26.06 9.16
CA ARG A 153 8.13 25.98 10.58
C ARG A 153 9.23 26.96 11.01
N GLY A 154 9.76 27.78 10.10
CA GLY A 154 10.89 28.67 10.39
C GLY A 154 12.21 27.96 10.71
N LEU A 155 12.33 26.68 10.32
CA LEU A 155 13.50 25.84 10.59
C LEU A 155 14.61 26.00 9.54
N LEU A 156 14.29 26.54 8.36
CA LEU A 156 15.29 27.06 7.42
C LEU A 156 15.85 28.38 7.95
N SER A 157 16.73 28.31 8.94
CA SER A 157 17.65 29.42 9.24
C SER A 157 18.88 29.27 8.36
N ASN A 158 19.33 30.36 7.72
CA ASN A 158 20.42 30.35 6.74
C ASN A 158 21.81 29.91 7.29
N ASN A 159 21.95 29.49 8.54
CA ASN A 159 23.26 29.43 9.23
C ASN A 159 23.42 28.31 10.27
N ASN A 160 23.13 27.04 9.99
CA ASN A 160 23.59 25.98 10.91
C ASN A 160 24.13 24.72 10.21
N PRO A 161 25.46 24.65 9.95
CA PRO A 161 26.08 23.56 9.20
C PRO A 161 26.55 22.37 10.05
N ASN A 162 26.28 22.32 11.36
CA ASN A 162 26.87 21.30 12.22
C ASN A 162 25.89 20.17 12.55
N CYS A 163 25.84 19.18 11.65
CA CYS A 163 25.28 17.87 11.97
C CYS A 163 26.43 16.89 12.29
N ASN A 164 26.44 16.35 13.51
CA ASN A 164 27.42 15.38 13.95
C ASN A 164 27.14 14.01 13.32
N ILE A 165 28.10 13.53 12.54
CA ILE A 165 28.06 12.21 11.90
C ILE A 165 28.38 11.15 12.95
N ILE A 166 27.43 10.27 13.22
CA ILE A 166 27.63 9.09 14.07
C ILE A 166 27.25 7.87 13.22
N ASP A 167 28.24 7.01 12.99
CA ASP A 167 28.16 5.65 12.41
C ASP A 167 28.10 5.51 10.87
N ASP A 168 28.21 4.26 10.37
CA ASP A 168 28.28 3.81 8.95
C ASP A 168 27.13 4.33 8.04
N THR A 169 26.15 5.02 8.64
CA THR A 169 25.10 5.83 8.04
C THR A 169 25.20 7.25 8.60
N SER A 170 25.39 8.27 7.77
CA SER A 170 25.31 9.65 8.27
C SER A 170 23.85 10.00 8.55
N VAL A 171 23.54 10.26 9.82
CA VAL A 171 22.21 10.69 10.26
C VAL A 171 22.19 12.21 10.37
N GLU A 172 21.29 12.85 9.63
CA GLU A 172 21.01 14.28 9.68
C GLU A 172 19.62 14.47 10.29
N GLN A 173 19.56 14.99 11.52
CA GLN A 173 18.28 15.33 12.13
C GLN A 173 17.80 16.66 11.55
N ILE A 174 16.69 16.62 10.81
CA ILE A 174 16.16 17.78 10.09
C ILE A 174 15.18 18.58 10.96
N SER A 175 14.40 17.88 11.78
CA SER A 175 13.51 18.46 12.78
C SER A 175 13.49 17.58 14.02
N GLN A 176 12.77 17.99 15.08
CA GLN A 176 12.53 17.13 16.24
C GLN A 176 11.87 15.79 15.85
N SER A 177 11.14 15.78 14.73
CA SER A 177 10.25 14.72 14.26
C SER A 177 10.74 13.96 13.02
N ILE A 178 11.68 14.51 12.23
CA ILE A 178 12.13 13.91 10.96
C ILE A 178 13.65 13.71 10.99
N ILE A 179 14.04 12.47 10.73
CA ILE A 179 15.42 12.02 10.69
C ILE A 179 15.72 11.59 9.26
N LYS A 180 16.70 12.25 8.63
CA LYS A 180 17.26 11.81 7.35
C LYS A 180 18.46 10.93 7.61
N LYS A 181 18.46 9.75 7.01
CA LYS A 181 19.57 8.80 7.11
C LYS A 181 20.13 8.62 5.71
N LYS A 182 21.43 8.81 5.55
CA LYS A 182 22.13 8.52 4.29
C LYS A 182 23.03 7.31 4.49
N ASN A 183 22.83 6.30 3.66
CA ASN A 183 23.71 5.14 3.58
C ASN A 183 25.02 5.55 2.89
N LEU A 184 26.14 5.47 3.61
CA LEU A 184 27.43 5.91 3.07
C LEU A 184 27.98 4.97 2.00
N LYS A 185 27.55 3.70 1.98
CA LYS A 185 28.00 2.69 1.01
C LYS A 185 27.24 2.78 -0.30
N THR A 186 25.91 2.93 -0.23
CA THR A 186 25.05 2.97 -1.43
C THR A 186 24.75 4.39 -1.91
N GLY A 187 24.89 5.38 -1.03
CA GLY A 187 24.49 6.76 -1.28
C GLY A 187 23.00 7.02 -1.05
N ASP A 188 22.20 5.98 -0.77
CA ASP A 188 20.75 6.09 -0.63
C ASP A 188 20.38 6.97 0.56
N VAL A 189 19.36 7.81 0.38
CA VAL A 189 18.80 8.64 1.44
C VAL A 189 17.44 8.08 1.85
N THR A 190 17.16 8.08 3.14
CA THR A 190 15.87 7.66 3.69
C THR A 190 15.41 8.65 4.76
N TYR A 191 14.09 8.71 4.96
CA TYR A 191 13.47 9.59 5.94
C TYR A 191 12.66 8.77 6.94
N ALA A 192 12.86 9.03 8.23
CA ALA A 192 12.15 8.38 9.32
C ALA A 192 11.47 9.42 10.21
N PHE A 193 10.27 9.11 10.69
CA PHE A 193 9.61 9.92 11.71
C PHE A 193 10.06 9.43 13.09
N SER A 194 10.50 10.35 13.95
CA SER A 194 11.00 10.02 15.30
C SER A 194 9.87 9.77 16.30
N LYS A 195 8.67 10.27 16.01
CA LYS A 195 7.47 10.05 16.82
C LYS A 195 6.94 8.64 16.58
N ILE A 196 6.62 7.93 17.66
CA ILE A 196 5.89 6.67 17.58
C ILE A 196 4.52 6.98 16.96
N PRO A 197 4.18 6.39 15.80
CA PRO A 197 2.93 6.70 15.12
C PRO A 197 1.75 6.28 15.99
N LYS A 198 0.73 7.15 16.11
CA LYS A 198 -0.55 6.76 16.76
C LYS A 198 -1.38 5.92 15.79
N TYR A 199 -1.29 6.24 14.51
CA TYR A 199 -1.90 5.50 13.42
C TYR A 199 -0.81 4.97 12.49
N GLU A 200 -0.80 3.67 12.21
CA GLU A 200 0.04 3.10 11.15
C GLU A 200 -0.55 3.48 9.80
N LEU A 201 0.05 4.45 9.09
CA LEU A 201 -0.44 5.02 7.84
C LEU A 201 0.51 4.70 6.68
N ASP A 202 -0.05 4.17 5.60
CA ASP A 202 0.58 4.04 4.29
C ASP A 202 -0.27 4.83 3.27
N ILE A 203 0.27 5.92 2.71
CA ILE A 203 -0.49 6.85 1.86
C ILE A 203 0.09 6.91 0.46
N SER A 204 -0.75 6.61 -0.53
CA SER A 204 -0.50 6.94 -1.95
C SER A 204 -1.09 8.32 -2.25
N ILE A 205 -0.26 9.29 -2.61
CA ILE A 205 -0.67 10.68 -2.85
C ILE A 205 -0.58 11.00 -4.34
N TYR A 206 -1.65 11.62 -4.85
CA TYR A 206 -1.82 11.97 -6.26
C TYR A 206 -2.17 13.46 -6.39
N SER A 207 -1.64 14.12 -7.42
CA SER A 207 -2.33 15.30 -7.97
C SER A 207 -3.65 14.87 -8.63
N LYS A 208 -4.58 15.81 -8.86
CA LYS A 208 -5.81 15.51 -9.62
C LYS A 208 -5.49 14.88 -10.98
N GLN A 209 -4.53 15.44 -11.70
CA GLN A 209 -4.16 14.97 -13.04
C GLN A 209 -3.50 13.59 -13.00
N GLN A 210 -2.63 13.34 -12.03
CA GLN A 210 -2.03 12.02 -11.81
C GLN A 210 -3.10 10.97 -11.50
N PHE A 211 -4.05 11.29 -10.62
CA PHE A 211 -5.15 10.40 -10.28
C PHE A 211 -6.02 10.06 -11.49
N LEU A 212 -6.42 11.07 -12.27
CA LEU A 212 -7.15 10.87 -13.53
C LEU A 212 -6.39 9.97 -14.52
N ASN A 213 -5.07 10.13 -14.62
CA ASN A 213 -4.23 9.30 -15.48
C ASN A 213 -4.20 7.84 -15.02
N GLN A 214 -4.27 7.56 -13.71
CA GLN A 214 -4.38 6.18 -13.21
C GLN A 214 -5.78 5.59 -13.39
N LEU A 215 -6.82 6.40 -13.19
CA LEU A 215 -8.20 6.02 -13.51
C LEU A 215 -8.35 5.62 -14.98
N LYS A 216 -7.76 6.39 -15.90
CA LYS A 216 -7.74 6.07 -17.35
C LYS A 216 -7.03 4.76 -17.68
N LYS A 217 -6.12 4.31 -16.82
CA LYS A 217 -5.45 3.00 -16.92
C LYS A 217 -6.23 1.87 -16.25
N ASN A 218 -7.42 2.17 -15.72
CA ASN A 218 -8.27 1.23 -14.97
C ASN A 218 -7.50 0.50 -13.87
N LYS A 219 -6.59 1.20 -13.17
CA LYS A 219 -5.89 0.60 -12.03
C LYS A 219 -6.88 0.36 -10.89
N PHE A 220 -6.90 -0.88 -10.41
CA PHE A 220 -7.94 -1.32 -9.49
C PHE A 220 -8.04 -0.50 -8.19
N ASN A 221 -6.91 -0.20 -7.55
CA ASN A 221 -6.90 0.55 -6.29
C ASN A 221 -7.52 1.95 -6.46
N GLU A 222 -7.23 2.61 -7.57
CA GLU A 222 -7.78 3.93 -7.90
C GLU A 222 -9.25 3.83 -8.31
N LEU A 223 -9.64 2.79 -9.05
CA LEU A 223 -11.05 2.53 -9.38
C LEU A 223 -11.90 2.34 -8.13
N LEU A 224 -11.35 1.74 -7.07
CA LEU A 224 -12.08 1.56 -5.81
C LEU A 224 -12.55 2.88 -5.21
N ALA A 225 -11.75 3.95 -5.28
CA ALA A 225 -12.19 5.27 -4.81
C ALA A 225 -13.47 5.74 -5.53
N LEU A 226 -13.54 5.53 -6.85
CA LEU A 226 -14.71 5.84 -7.67
C LEU A 226 -15.92 4.97 -7.29
N LEU A 227 -15.69 3.69 -7.01
CA LEU A 227 -16.72 2.74 -6.62
C LEU A 227 -17.25 2.96 -5.20
N LEU A 228 -16.40 3.45 -4.28
CA LEU A 228 -16.81 3.83 -2.92
C LEU A 228 -17.81 4.98 -2.96
N GLU A 229 -17.61 5.99 -3.80
CA GLU A 229 -18.55 7.11 -3.94
C GLU A 229 -19.94 6.68 -4.40
N GLN A 230 -20.02 5.58 -5.16
CA GLN A 230 -21.26 5.01 -5.69
C GLN A 230 -21.98 4.08 -4.71
N SER A 231 -21.36 3.73 -3.58
CA SER A 231 -21.87 2.75 -2.62
C SER A 231 -22.30 3.43 -1.32
N GLU A 232 -23.61 3.50 -1.07
CA GLU A 232 -24.15 4.15 0.15
C GLU A 232 -23.56 3.57 1.44
N GLU A 233 -23.41 2.24 1.53
CA GLU A 233 -22.85 1.59 2.71
C GLU A 233 -21.35 1.89 2.91
N TYR A 234 -20.62 2.08 1.82
CA TYR A 234 -19.17 2.17 1.85
C TYR A 234 -18.64 3.61 1.73
N GLN A 235 -19.52 4.61 1.60
CA GLN A 235 -19.15 6.02 1.74
C GLN A 235 -18.50 6.33 3.09
N ARG A 236 -18.76 5.53 4.13
CA ARG A 236 -18.07 5.62 5.43
C ARG A 236 -16.56 5.36 5.37
N PHE A 237 -15.99 4.93 4.25
CA PHE A 237 -14.55 4.78 4.05
C PHE A 237 -13.92 6.02 3.37
N ILE A 238 -14.71 7.06 3.13
CA ILE A 238 -14.26 8.34 2.61
C ILE A 238 -14.04 9.27 3.81
N ILE A 239 -12.77 9.58 4.11
CA ILE A 239 -12.41 10.45 5.24
C ILE A 239 -12.66 11.92 4.88
N GLN A 240 -12.37 12.30 3.64
CA GLN A 240 -12.54 13.66 3.13
C GLN A 240 -12.95 13.59 1.65
N GLN A 241 -13.89 14.43 1.25
CA GLN A 241 -14.34 14.55 -0.13
C GLN A 241 -14.66 16.01 -0.44
N SER A 242 -13.70 16.74 -0.99
CA SER A 242 -13.91 18.14 -1.40
C SER A 242 -14.61 18.23 -2.76
N PHE A 243 -14.57 17.15 -3.55
CA PHE A 243 -15.28 17.03 -4.82
C PHE A 243 -15.62 15.56 -5.12
N LYS A 244 -16.64 15.32 -5.95
CA LYS A 244 -16.96 13.96 -6.42
C LYS A 244 -16.20 13.60 -7.67
N LEU A 245 -15.60 12.41 -7.69
CA LEU A 245 -14.84 11.91 -8.84
C LEU A 245 -15.72 11.80 -10.10
N SER A 246 -16.99 11.40 -9.95
CA SER A 246 -17.91 11.28 -11.09
C SER A 246 -18.30 12.62 -11.72
N GLU A 247 -18.23 13.70 -10.96
CA GLU A 247 -18.54 15.05 -11.42
C GLU A 247 -17.29 15.73 -11.99
N GLU A 248 -16.15 15.56 -11.33
CA GLU A 248 -14.85 16.11 -11.76
C GLU A 248 -14.29 15.40 -13.00
N PHE A 249 -14.49 14.09 -13.11
CA PHE A 249 -13.99 13.26 -14.22
C PHE A 249 -15.17 12.63 -14.97
N PRO A 250 -16.01 13.44 -15.65
CA PRO A 250 -17.22 12.96 -16.30
C PRO A 250 -16.91 11.93 -17.39
N GLU A 251 -15.71 11.94 -17.98
CA GLU A 251 -15.28 10.94 -18.96
C GLU A 251 -15.15 9.52 -18.37
N MET A 252 -15.12 9.39 -17.04
CA MET A 252 -15.01 8.09 -16.36
C MET A 252 -16.37 7.48 -16.02
N LYS A 253 -17.47 8.25 -16.07
CA LYS A 253 -18.80 7.85 -15.59
C LYS A 253 -19.34 6.55 -16.22
N ASN A 254 -18.87 6.20 -17.41
CA ASN A 254 -19.26 4.97 -18.14
C ASN A 254 -18.05 4.24 -18.73
N ARG A 255 -16.83 4.56 -18.31
CA ARG A 255 -15.59 4.12 -18.99
C ARG A 255 -14.85 3.01 -18.26
N ILE A 256 -15.55 2.33 -17.36
CA ILE A 256 -15.05 1.10 -16.78
C ILE A 256 -15.07 0.05 -17.90
N ASP A 257 -13.93 -0.09 -18.57
CA ASP A 257 -13.72 -1.08 -19.60
C ASP A 257 -13.38 -2.42 -18.92
N PRO A 258 -14.25 -3.45 -19.01
CA PRO A 258 -13.98 -4.73 -18.39
C PRO A 258 -12.65 -5.34 -18.85
N LYS A 259 -12.24 -5.12 -20.10
CA LYS A 259 -10.97 -5.62 -20.63
C LYS A 259 -9.78 -4.98 -19.94
N SER A 260 -9.77 -3.65 -19.84
CA SER A 260 -8.72 -2.91 -19.11
C SER A 260 -8.67 -3.28 -17.63
N ILE A 261 -9.84 -3.53 -17.01
CA ILE A 261 -9.94 -4.12 -15.68
C ILE A 261 -9.14 -5.41 -15.63
N ILE A 262 -9.51 -6.40 -16.45
CA ILE A 262 -8.89 -7.74 -16.46
C ILE A 262 -7.38 -7.65 -16.67
N ASP A 263 -6.95 -6.80 -17.60
CA ASP A 263 -5.53 -6.58 -17.91
C ASP A 263 -4.77 -5.94 -16.73
N SER A 264 -5.43 -5.12 -15.91
CA SER A 264 -4.85 -4.58 -14.67
C SER A 264 -4.76 -5.64 -13.56
N PHE A 265 -5.71 -6.59 -13.52
CA PHE A 265 -5.84 -7.58 -12.45
C PHE A 265 -4.95 -8.80 -12.63
N ASN A 266 -4.89 -9.38 -13.82
CA ASN A 266 -4.21 -10.66 -14.04
C ASN A 266 -2.72 -10.66 -13.62
N PRO A 267 -1.93 -9.61 -13.94
CA PRO A 267 -0.55 -9.51 -13.47
C PRO A 267 -0.49 -9.35 -11.95
N PHE A 268 -1.41 -8.58 -11.36
CA PHE A 268 -1.44 -8.30 -9.93
C PHE A 268 -1.80 -9.55 -9.12
N SER A 269 -2.89 -10.22 -9.47
CA SER A 269 -3.34 -11.45 -8.80
C SER A 269 -2.27 -12.55 -8.87
N SER A 270 -1.62 -12.70 -10.02
CA SER A 270 -0.54 -13.67 -10.22
C SER A 270 0.72 -13.33 -9.43
N MET A 271 1.08 -12.05 -9.37
CA MET A 271 2.20 -11.57 -8.56
C MET A 271 1.95 -11.81 -7.07
N VAL A 272 0.78 -11.38 -6.56
CA VAL A 272 0.42 -11.56 -5.15
C VAL A 272 0.40 -13.05 -4.79
N TRP A 273 -0.14 -13.90 -5.66
CA TRP A 273 -0.17 -15.35 -5.44
C TRP A 273 1.25 -15.95 -5.32
N LYS A 274 2.16 -15.57 -6.21
CA LYS A 274 3.58 -16.00 -6.14
C LYS A 274 4.25 -15.51 -4.85
N PHE A 275 3.93 -14.30 -4.39
CA PHE A 275 4.41 -13.82 -3.09
C PHE A 275 3.83 -14.62 -1.91
N CYS A 276 2.58 -15.08 -1.97
CA CYS A 276 2.02 -15.96 -0.95
C CYS A 276 2.86 -17.24 -0.84
N LYS A 277 3.12 -17.87 -1.97
CA LYS A 277 3.96 -19.07 -2.05
C LYS A 277 5.34 -18.84 -1.44
N GLY A 278 6.01 -17.75 -1.81
CA GLY A 278 7.33 -17.41 -1.25
C GLY A 278 7.33 -17.18 0.27
N LEU A 279 6.23 -16.66 0.85
CA LEU A 279 6.09 -16.50 2.30
C LEU A 279 5.89 -17.84 3.03
N TYR A 280 5.21 -18.81 2.41
CA TYR A 280 5.08 -20.16 2.97
C TYR A 280 6.34 -21.00 2.80
N GLU A 281 7.01 -20.91 1.65
CA GLU A 281 8.12 -21.79 1.31
C GLU A 281 9.48 -21.27 1.80
N HIS A 282 9.52 -20.06 2.39
CA HIS A 282 10.68 -19.37 2.97
C HIS A 282 12.02 -19.81 2.36
N GLU A 283 12.56 -19.01 1.41
CA GLU A 283 13.69 -19.38 0.51
C GLU A 283 14.97 -19.95 1.17
N TRP A 284 15.08 -19.92 2.50
CA TRP A 284 16.23 -20.34 3.28
C TRP A 284 16.16 -21.75 3.87
N GLY A 285 15.05 -22.49 3.71
CA GLY A 285 14.91 -23.87 4.19
C GLY A 285 14.65 -24.00 5.70
N TRP A 286 14.02 -22.99 6.30
CA TRP A 286 13.59 -22.96 7.69
C TRP A 286 12.07 -22.85 7.69
N ASP A 287 11.41 -23.39 8.72
CA ASP A 287 9.97 -23.16 8.88
C ASP A 287 9.70 -21.65 8.90
N PRO A 288 8.76 -21.15 8.07
CA PRO A 288 8.47 -19.73 8.03
C PRO A 288 8.00 -19.27 9.42
N PRO A 289 8.43 -18.09 9.88
CA PRO A 289 7.86 -17.49 11.07
C PRO A 289 6.33 -17.41 10.97
N GLU A 290 5.61 -17.63 12.08
CA GLU A 290 4.13 -17.57 12.11
C GLU A 290 3.58 -16.27 11.50
N VAL A 291 4.30 -15.16 11.68
CA VAL A 291 3.96 -13.85 11.10
C VAL A 291 3.95 -13.86 9.57
N ASP A 292 4.81 -14.66 8.92
CA ASP A 292 4.87 -14.75 7.47
C ASP A 292 3.81 -15.69 6.91
N ILE A 293 3.49 -16.79 7.62
CA ILE A 293 2.31 -17.62 7.33
C ILE A 293 1.04 -16.76 7.41
N PHE A 294 0.88 -15.97 8.48
CA PHE A 294 -0.26 -15.08 8.66
C PHE A 294 -0.38 -14.06 7.51
N LYS A 295 0.74 -13.43 7.10
CA LYS A 295 0.77 -12.54 5.93
C LYS A 295 0.39 -13.28 4.65
N ALA A 296 0.85 -14.52 4.46
CA ALA A 296 0.54 -15.33 3.30
C ALA A 296 -0.97 -15.65 3.23
N LYS A 297 -1.57 -16.08 4.34
CA LYS A 297 -3.03 -16.27 4.50
C LYS A 297 -3.82 -14.99 4.13
N LYS A 298 -3.41 -13.81 4.66
CA LYS A 298 -4.03 -12.52 4.29
C LYS A 298 -3.97 -12.25 2.79
N ARG A 299 -2.83 -12.51 2.15
CA ARG A 299 -2.62 -12.25 0.71
C ARG A 299 -3.43 -13.19 -0.19
N VAL A 300 -3.68 -14.44 0.22
CA VAL A 300 -4.60 -15.35 -0.48
C VAL A 300 -6.00 -14.75 -0.53
N ILE A 301 -6.53 -14.28 0.60
CA ILE A 301 -7.85 -13.64 0.67
C ILE A 301 -7.91 -12.39 -0.20
N HIS A 302 -6.89 -11.54 -0.15
CA HIS A 302 -6.80 -10.37 -1.01
C HIS A 302 -6.88 -10.75 -2.50
N THR A 303 -6.18 -11.81 -2.90
CA THR A 303 -6.17 -12.27 -4.30
C THR A 303 -7.57 -12.70 -4.74
N LEU A 304 -8.24 -13.53 -3.94
CA LEU A 304 -9.60 -14.01 -4.24
C LEU A 304 -10.60 -12.85 -4.29
N ARG A 305 -10.51 -11.92 -3.34
CA ARG A 305 -11.41 -10.76 -3.27
C ARG A 305 -11.27 -9.84 -4.47
N ILE A 306 -10.03 -9.56 -4.86
CA ILE A 306 -9.74 -8.75 -6.04
C ILE A 306 -10.38 -9.38 -7.29
N CYS A 307 -10.28 -10.70 -7.46
CA CYS A 307 -10.93 -11.40 -8.57
C CYS A 307 -12.47 -11.33 -8.49
N HIS A 308 -13.05 -11.49 -7.31
CA HIS A 308 -14.50 -11.36 -7.12
C HIS A 308 -15.01 -9.96 -7.42
N TYR A 309 -14.34 -8.91 -6.93
CA TYR A 309 -14.71 -7.53 -7.23
C TYR A 309 -14.55 -7.23 -8.70
N ALA A 310 -13.46 -7.66 -9.34
CA ALA A 310 -13.28 -7.52 -10.79
C ALA A 310 -14.46 -8.13 -11.57
N LYS A 311 -14.93 -9.32 -11.16
CA LYS A 311 -16.07 -10.01 -11.79
C LYS A 311 -17.37 -9.23 -11.60
N GLN A 312 -17.63 -8.71 -10.40
CA GLN A 312 -18.81 -7.90 -10.13
C GLN A 312 -18.79 -6.59 -10.95
N ILE A 313 -17.64 -5.92 -11.00
CA ILE A 313 -17.48 -4.68 -11.77
C ILE A 313 -17.67 -4.97 -13.27
N ALA A 314 -17.11 -6.06 -13.80
CA ALA A 314 -17.32 -6.46 -15.19
C ALA A 314 -18.81 -6.73 -15.50
N ASN A 315 -19.55 -7.35 -14.57
CA ASN A 315 -20.95 -7.72 -14.76
C ASN A 315 -21.94 -6.58 -14.53
N HIS A 316 -21.64 -5.68 -13.60
CA HIS A 316 -22.59 -4.72 -13.06
C HIS A 316 -22.13 -3.28 -13.17
N GLY A 317 -20.89 -3.04 -13.61
CA GLY A 317 -20.25 -1.72 -13.57
C GLY A 317 -19.89 -1.24 -12.15
N LYS A 318 -20.17 -2.04 -11.11
CA LYS A 318 -19.95 -1.72 -9.70
C LYS A 318 -19.77 -2.98 -8.85
N ILE A 319 -19.34 -2.79 -7.60
CA ILE A 319 -19.36 -3.87 -6.59
C ILE A 319 -20.75 -3.88 -5.94
N VAL A 320 -21.45 -5.01 -6.09
CA VAL A 320 -22.81 -5.23 -5.58
C VAL A 320 -22.81 -5.96 -4.24
N ASP A 321 -21.77 -6.74 -3.96
CA ASP A 321 -21.56 -7.48 -2.72
C ASP A 321 -20.09 -7.37 -2.30
N TRP A 322 -19.85 -6.49 -1.32
CA TRP A 322 -18.54 -6.27 -0.72
C TRP A 322 -18.16 -7.35 0.31
N HIS A 323 -19.09 -8.22 0.70
CA HIS A 323 -18.91 -9.30 1.68
C HIS A 323 -18.69 -10.67 1.03
N VAL A 324 -18.69 -10.74 -0.30
CA VAL A 324 -18.56 -11.98 -1.10
C VAL A 324 -17.37 -12.88 -0.69
N CYS A 325 -16.31 -12.33 -0.09
CA CYS A 325 -15.11 -13.07 0.32
C CYS A 325 -15.00 -13.34 1.83
N ASP A 326 -15.99 -12.96 2.63
CA ASP A 326 -15.96 -13.18 4.08
C ASP A 326 -15.98 -14.68 4.41
N MET A 327 -16.58 -15.50 3.55
CA MET A 327 -16.52 -16.96 3.67
C MET A 327 -15.09 -17.51 3.61
N TYR A 328 -14.22 -16.97 2.74
CA TYR A 328 -12.83 -17.41 2.64
C TYR A 328 -12.00 -16.93 3.82
N PHE A 329 -12.26 -15.71 4.31
CA PHE A 329 -11.62 -15.21 5.52
C PHE A 329 -11.96 -16.12 6.71
N ASN A 330 -13.25 -16.43 6.88
CA ASN A 330 -13.72 -17.32 7.93
C ASN A 330 -13.11 -18.71 7.84
N ASP A 331 -13.02 -19.26 6.64
CA ASP A 331 -12.46 -20.59 6.42
C ASP A 331 -10.95 -20.63 6.69
N ILE A 332 -10.18 -19.64 6.22
CA ILE A 332 -8.72 -19.59 6.35
C ILE A 332 -8.29 -19.32 7.80
N PHE A 333 -9.02 -18.46 8.53
CA PHE A 333 -8.68 -18.07 9.89
C PHE A 333 -9.54 -18.75 10.97
N GLN A 334 -10.30 -19.80 10.62
CA GLN A 334 -11.15 -20.49 11.58
C GLN A 334 -10.35 -21.11 12.73
N ARG A 335 -9.16 -21.61 12.43
CA ARG A 335 -8.21 -22.21 13.37
C ARG A 335 -6.80 -21.83 12.99
N GLU A 336 -5.94 -21.66 13.98
CA GLU A 336 -4.57 -21.17 13.79
C GLU A 336 -3.73 -22.17 12.97
N GLU A 337 -3.89 -23.46 13.26
CA GLU A 337 -3.18 -24.58 12.64
C GLU A 337 -3.62 -24.89 11.21
N LYS A 338 -4.80 -24.43 10.79
CA LYS A 338 -5.32 -24.74 9.45
C LYS A 338 -4.51 -24.01 8.39
N TYR A 339 -4.13 -24.68 7.30
CA TYR A 339 -3.32 -24.08 6.23
C TYR A 339 -1.98 -23.54 6.75
N SER A 340 -1.26 -24.36 7.53
CA SER A 340 0.08 -24.01 8.01
C SER A 340 1.12 -24.00 6.91
N ASP A 341 0.87 -24.67 5.79
CA ASP A 341 1.76 -24.75 4.64
C ASP A 341 1.07 -24.41 3.30
N TRP A 342 1.91 -24.24 2.28
CA TRP A 342 1.45 -23.90 0.94
C TRP A 342 0.67 -25.02 0.26
N GLU A 343 1.03 -26.28 0.49
CA GLU A 343 0.40 -27.43 -0.19
C GLU A 343 -1.08 -27.52 0.19
N GLU A 344 -1.39 -27.41 1.48
CA GLU A 344 -2.77 -27.43 1.96
C GLU A 344 -3.61 -26.28 1.41
N ILE A 345 -3.10 -25.04 1.48
CA ILE A 345 -3.87 -23.85 1.07
C ILE A 345 -4.04 -23.80 -0.44
N SER A 346 -2.99 -24.12 -1.21
CA SER A 346 -3.04 -24.12 -2.66
C SER A 346 -3.99 -25.19 -3.19
N LYS A 347 -4.01 -26.39 -2.60
CA LYS A 347 -4.94 -27.47 -2.98
C LYS A 347 -6.40 -27.04 -2.92
N VAL A 348 -6.78 -26.18 -1.98
CA VAL A 348 -8.16 -25.68 -1.82
C VAL A 348 -8.40 -24.44 -2.67
N TYR A 349 -7.48 -23.48 -2.65
CA TYR A 349 -7.72 -22.14 -3.17
C TYR A 349 -7.18 -21.88 -4.58
N ASP A 350 -6.22 -22.67 -5.09
CA ASP A 350 -5.80 -22.60 -6.50
C ASP A 350 -6.97 -22.90 -7.45
N PRO A 351 -7.77 -23.97 -7.27
CA PRO A 351 -8.90 -24.24 -8.16
C PRO A 351 -9.91 -23.09 -8.17
N ILE A 352 -10.20 -22.51 -7.01
CA ILE A 352 -11.14 -21.38 -6.88
C ILE A 352 -10.59 -20.15 -7.59
N ARG A 353 -9.32 -19.79 -7.33
CA ARG A 353 -8.65 -18.67 -8.00
C ARG A 353 -8.66 -18.86 -9.51
N ASN A 354 -8.26 -20.03 -10.00
CA ASN A 354 -8.21 -20.33 -11.43
C ASN A 354 -9.60 -20.25 -12.07
N SER A 355 -10.64 -20.73 -11.39
CA SER A 355 -12.02 -20.56 -11.87
C SER A 355 -12.40 -19.08 -12.00
N LEU A 356 -12.06 -18.25 -11.02
CA LEU A 356 -12.37 -16.81 -11.06
C LEU A 356 -11.59 -16.09 -12.18
N VAL A 357 -10.33 -16.45 -12.38
CA VAL A 357 -9.51 -15.89 -13.47
C VAL A 357 -10.06 -16.32 -14.84
N ASN A 358 -10.41 -17.60 -14.99
CA ASN A 358 -11.00 -18.11 -16.23
C ASN A 358 -12.35 -17.44 -16.54
N ASP A 359 -13.19 -17.22 -15.52
CA ASP A 359 -14.45 -16.47 -15.68
C ASP A 359 -14.17 -15.07 -16.24
N LEU A 360 -13.19 -14.36 -15.66
CA LEU A 360 -12.78 -13.03 -16.13
C LEU A 360 -12.25 -13.08 -17.57
N GLU A 361 -11.44 -14.06 -17.94
CA GLU A 361 -10.94 -14.20 -19.31
C GLU A 361 -12.05 -14.52 -20.32
N ASN A 362 -13.06 -15.31 -19.94
CA ASN A 362 -14.22 -15.57 -20.78
C ASN A 362 -15.07 -14.31 -21.01
N PHE A 363 -15.17 -13.42 -20.01
CA PHE A 363 -15.80 -12.11 -20.21
C PHE A 363 -15.08 -11.29 -21.28
N LYS A 364 -13.74 -11.33 -21.30
CA LYS A 364 -12.96 -10.64 -22.32
C LYS A 364 -13.27 -11.15 -23.73
N GLY A 365 -13.44 -12.47 -23.89
CA GLY A 365 -13.76 -13.08 -25.19
C GLY A 365 -15.17 -12.77 -25.71
N ASN A 366 -16.13 -12.49 -24.83
CA ASN A 366 -17.51 -12.12 -25.23
C ASN A 366 -17.67 -10.64 -25.61
N LEU A 367 -16.66 -9.80 -25.32
CA LEU A 367 -16.65 -8.38 -25.65
C LEU A 367 -15.96 -8.08 -26.99
N GLU A 368 -15.28 -9.05 -27.58
CA GLU A 368 -14.63 -9.01 -28.90
C GLU A 368 -15.55 -9.62 -29.97
#